data_AF-A0A4Y2DQQ7-F1
#
_entry.id   AF-A0A4Y2DQQ7-F1
#
_cell.length_a   1.000
_cell.length_b   1.000
_cell.length_c   1.000
_cell.angle_alpha   90.00
_cell.angle_beta   90.00
_cell.angle_gamma   90.00
#
_symmetry.space_group_name_H-M   'P 1'
#
loop_
_entity.id
_entity.type
_entity.pdbx_description
1 polymer ?
#
loop_
_entity_poly.entity_id
_entity_poly.type
_entity_poly.pdbx_seq_one_letter_code
_entity_poly.pdbx_strand_id
1 'polypeptide(L)'
;MRLWQSLDFRLTLSPARLLLDCSEKDQKDEEAVEQWINEDSTWECCEVLSEDDIVSRVTCGSEERERPESDEENLVTHQKLSHGDALVHTEALLNYLEQEDESTPAEKMILRNMCSIICRRVNETQKQTSIIPFFTKQ
;
A
#
# COMPACT_ATOMS: atom_id res chain seq x y z
N MET A 1 -15.62 24.89 -18.17
CA MET A 1 -15.29 24.41 -16.81
C MET A 1 -16.54 23.92 -16.10
N ARG A 2 -16.88 22.64 -16.27
CA ARG A 2 -17.80 21.86 -15.42
C ARG A 2 -17.50 20.38 -15.64
N LEU A 3 -16.67 19.78 -14.78
CA LEU A 3 -16.39 18.34 -14.74
C LEU A 3 -16.20 17.90 -13.29
N TRP A 4 -17.27 17.97 -12.50
CA TRP A 4 -17.32 17.34 -11.16
C TRP A 4 -18.71 16.76 -10.86
N GLN A 5 -19.35 16.16 -11.85
CA GLN A 5 -20.64 15.47 -11.68
C GLN A 5 -20.61 13.97 -12.01
N SER A 6 -19.44 13.31 -12.00
CA SER A 6 -19.39 11.91 -12.45
C SER A 6 -18.47 11.00 -11.63
N LEU A 7 -18.45 11.15 -10.30
CA LEU A 7 -18.05 10.04 -9.42
C LEU A 7 -18.81 10.16 -8.10
N ASP A 8 -20.07 9.73 -8.14
CA ASP A 8 -20.82 9.35 -6.96
C ASP A 8 -20.24 8.00 -6.48
N PHE A 9 -19.13 8.07 -5.73
CA PHE A 9 -18.54 6.92 -5.05
C PHE A 9 -19.39 6.57 -3.82
N ARG A 10 -20.62 6.13 -4.06
CA ARG A 10 -21.42 5.43 -3.06
C ARG A 10 -21.00 3.97 -3.07
N LEU A 11 -20.05 3.64 -2.21
CA LEU A 11 -19.82 2.27 -1.76
C LEU A 11 -21.07 1.76 -1.02
N THR A 12 -22.05 1.25 -1.76
CA THR A 12 -23.12 0.42 -1.19
C THR A 12 -22.73 -1.05 -1.37
N LEU A 13 -22.00 -1.59 -0.40
CA LEU A 13 -21.77 -3.03 -0.31
C LEU A 13 -23.06 -3.70 0.17
N SER A 14 -23.90 -4.18 -0.75
CA SER A 14 -25.01 -5.08 -0.44
C SER A 14 -24.65 -6.50 -0.92
N PRO A 15 -24.65 -7.53 -0.06
CA PRO A 15 -24.28 -8.90 -0.42
C PRO A 15 -25.21 -9.59 -1.43
N ALA A 16 -26.39 -9.03 -1.71
CA ALA A 16 -27.48 -9.72 -2.42
C ALA A 16 -27.39 -9.69 -3.97
N ARG A 17 -26.31 -9.18 -4.56
CA ARG A 17 -26.15 -9.11 -6.04
C ARG A 17 -25.15 -10.10 -6.63
N LEU A 18 -24.60 -11.02 -5.82
CA LEU A 18 -23.70 -12.10 -6.28
C LEU A 18 -24.44 -13.28 -6.95
N LEU A 19 -25.53 -13.00 -7.67
CA LEU A 19 -26.17 -13.95 -8.58
C LEU A 19 -26.27 -13.28 -9.94
N LEU A 20 -25.10 -13.01 -10.53
CA LEU A 20 -25.02 -12.73 -11.96
C LEU A 20 -24.82 -14.06 -12.67
N ASP A 21 -25.81 -14.38 -13.48
CA ASP A 21 -25.97 -15.57 -14.29
C ASP A 21 -24.73 -15.82 -15.17
N CYS A 22 -23.99 -16.89 -14.88
CA CYS A 22 -22.88 -17.34 -15.73
C CYS A 22 -23.43 -18.12 -16.92
N SER A 23 -24.05 -17.44 -17.87
CA SER A 23 -24.41 -18.05 -19.15
C SER A 23 -24.39 -17.03 -20.28
N GLU A 24 -23.18 -16.76 -20.78
CA GLU A 24 -22.92 -16.81 -22.21
C GLU A 24 -21.42 -17.06 -22.41
N LYS A 25 -21.10 -18.14 -23.12
CA LYS A 25 -19.73 -18.45 -23.56
C LYS A 25 -19.47 -17.63 -24.81
N ASP A 26 -18.86 -16.47 -24.67
CA ASP A 26 -18.41 -15.71 -25.84
C ASP A 26 -16.92 -15.95 -26.07
N GLN A 27 -16.68 -16.78 -27.07
CA GLN A 27 -15.50 -16.89 -27.92
C GLN A 27 -14.27 -16.10 -27.43
N LYS A 28 -13.30 -16.80 -26.81
CA LYS A 28 -11.94 -16.28 -26.62
C LYS A 28 -11.32 -16.16 -28.02
N ASP A 29 -11.46 -15.00 -28.62
CA ASP A 29 -10.82 -14.63 -29.87
C ASP A 29 -9.31 -14.79 -29.70
N GLU A 30 -8.67 -15.57 -30.59
CA GLU A 30 -7.24 -15.86 -30.52
C GLU A 30 -6.43 -14.55 -30.58
N GLU A 31 -6.93 -13.60 -31.37
CA GLU A 31 -6.38 -12.24 -31.46
C GLU A 31 -6.46 -11.47 -30.13
N ALA A 32 -7.51 -11.67 -29.32
CA ALA A 32 -7.60 -11.06 -28.00
C ALA A 32 -6.59 -11.65 -26.99
N VAL A 33 -6.26 -12.94 -27.14
CA VAL A 33 -5.22 -13.59 -26.32
C VAL A 33 -3.85 -13.08 -26.68
N GLU A 34 -3.59 -12.95 -27.98
CA GLU A 34 -2.35 -12.37 -28.48
C GLU A 34 -2.22 -10.91 -28.05
N GLN A 35 -3.29 -10.12 -28.08
CA GLN A 35 -3.27 -8.75 -27.57
C GLN A 35 -2.91 -8.72 -26.08
N TRP A 36 -3.50 -9.55 -25.23
CA TRP A 36 -3.20 -9.59 -23.80
C TRP A 36 -1.75 -10.00 -23.50
N ILE A 37 -1.16 -10.86 -24.33
CA ILE A 37 0.23 -11.31 -24.17
C ILE A 37 1.22 -10.27 -24.71
N ASN A 38 0.85 -9.56 -25.79
CA ASN A 38 1.71 -8.59 -26.46
C ASN A 38 1.53 -7.15 -25.93
N GLU A 39 0.57 -6.88 -25.06
CA GLU A 39 0.38 -5.56 -24.45
C GLU A 39 1.59 -5.19 -23.57
N ASP A 40 2.07 -6.16 -22.79
CA ASP A 40 3.23 -6.01 -21.91
C ASP A 40 4.56 -5.87 -22.67
N SER A 41 4.67 -6.35 -23.92
CA SER A 41 5.93 -6.26 -24.69
C SER A 41 6.21 -4.86 -25.24
N THR A 42 5.22 -3.96 -25.21
CA THR A 42 5.39 -2.54 -25.55
C THR A 42 5.88 -1.69 -24.38
N TRP A 43 5.91 -2.23 -23.16
CA TRP A 43 6.33 -1.50 -21.97
C TRP A 43 7.86 -1.51 -21.83
N GLU A 44 8.44 -0.33 -21.63
CA GLU A 44 9.89 -0.11 -21.53
C GLU A 44 10.54 -0.85 -20.34
N CYS A 45 9.74 -1.36 -19.39
CA CYS A 45 10.19 -2.14 -18.24
C CYS A 45 10.19 -3.68 -18.48
N CYS A 46 9.68 -4.15 -19.62
CA CYS A 46 9.54 -5.58 -19.90
C CYS A 46 10.72 -6.10 -20.72
N GLU A 47 11.71 -6.71 -20.04
CA GLU A 47 12.82 -7.40 -20.69
C GLU A 47 12.39 -8.83 -21.10
N VAL A 48 12.49 -9.16 -22.39
CA VAL A 48 12.29 -10.53 -22.88
C VAL A 48 13.53 -11.36 -22.56
N LEU A 49 13.39 -12.32 -21.65
CA LEU A 49 14.49 -13.20 -21.23
C LEU A 49 14.50 -14.51 -22.02
N SER A 50 15.69 -14.99 -22.39
CA SER A 50 15.83 -16.34 -22.90
C SER A 50 15.73 -17.39 -21.79
N GLU A 51 15.50 -18.65 -22.14
CA GLU A 51 15.44 -19.75 -21.17
C GLU A 51 16.76 -19.86 -20.36
N ASP A 52 17.91 -19.62 -21.00
CA ASP A 52 19.21 -19.60 -20.36
C ASP A 52 19.38 -18.40 -19.40
N ASP A 53 18.81 -17.24 -19.73
CA ASP A 53 18.79 -16.06 -18.84
C ASP A 53 17.93 -16.30 -17.60
N ILE A 54 16.81 -17.01 -17.75
CA ILE A 54 15.94 -17.39 -16.64
C ILE A 54 16.64 -18.40 -15.73
N VAL A 55 17.22 -19.46 -16.31
CA VAL A 55 17.93 -20.50 -15.57
C VAL A 55 19.14 -19.90 -14.83
N SER A 56 19.90 -19.01 -15.48
CA SER A 56 21.03 -18.33 -14.85
C SER A 56 20.59 -17.38 -13.72
N ARG A 57 19.49 -16.62 -13.86
CA ARG A 57 18.95 -15.78 -12.77
C ARG A 57 18.42 -16.59 -11.57
N VAL A 58 17.92 -17.79 -11.82
CA VAL A 58 17.43 -18.70 -10.77
C VAL A 58 18.58 -19.43 -10.07
N THR A 59 19.66 -19.72 -10.78
CA THR A 59 20.82 -20.46 -10.25
C THR A 59 21.94 -19.56 -9.71
N CYS A 60 22.06 -18.34 -10.23
CA CYS A 60 22.94 -17.29 -9.70
C CYS A 60 22.21 -16.57 -8.55
N GLY A 61 22.54 -16.93 -7.32
CA GLY A 61 21.96 -16.30 -6.14
C GLY A 61 22.31 -14.81 -6.09
N SER A 62 21.35 -13.96 -6.46
CA SER A 62 21.31 -12.53 -6.13
C SER A 62 22.61 -11.75 -6.36
N GLU A 63 23.20 -11.88 -7.55
CA GLU A 63 24.11 -10.83 -8.03
C GLU A 63 23.24 -9.74 -8.67
N GLU A 64 23.13 -8.64 -7.93
CA GLU A 64 22.42 -7.38 -8.17
C GLU A 64 21.52 -7.30 -9.42
N ARG A 65 20.20 -7.21 -9.18
CA ARG A 65 19.31 -6.50 -10.10
C ARG A 65 19.83 -5.06 -10.21
N GLU A 66 20.49 -4.73 -11.32
CA GLU A 66 20.56 -3.34 -11.76
C GLU A 66 19.12 -2.88 -11.98
N ARG A 67 18.60 -2.21 -10.96
CA ARG A 67 17.37 -1.45 -11.01
C ARG A 67 17.55 -0.47 -12.17
N PRO A 68 16.73 -0.52 -13.24
CA PRO A 68 16.80 0.55 -14.23
C PRO A 68 16.60 1.86 -13.48
N GLU A 69 17.51 2.80 -13.70
CA GLU A 69 17.37 4.19 -13.30
C GLU A 69 15.98 4.61 -13.77
N SER A 70 15.04 4.64 -12.81
CA SER A 70 13.66 5.03 -13.06
C SER A 70 13.72 6.49 -13.47
N ASP A 71 13.36 6.78 -14.71
CA ASP A 71 13.48 8.09 -15.32
C ASP A 71 13.05 9.21 -14.37
N GLU A 72 14.05 10.02 -14.07
CA GLU A 72 14.06 11.20 -13.23
C GLU A 72 13.24 12.32 -13.91
N GLU A 73 11.92 12.19 -14.02
CA GLU A 73 11.08 13.31 -14.46
C GLU A 73 9.68 13.36 -13.83
N ASN A 74 9.58 13.02 -12.54
CA ASN A 74 8.65 13.69 -11.61
C ASN A 74 9.11 13.42 -10.18
N LEU A 75 10.32 13.87 -9.84
CA LEU A 75 10.77 13.81 -8.46
C LEU A 75 10.00 14.85 -7.64
N VAL A 76 8.81 14.45 -7.16
CA VAL A 76 8.43 14.78 -5.80
C VAL A 76 9.65 14.45 -4.96
N THR A 77 10.32 15.47 -4.43
CA THR A 77 11.44 15.26 -3.52
C THR A 77 10.93 14.36 -2.40
N HIS A 78 11.31 13.09 -2.41
CA HIS A 78 10.94 12.15 -1.37
C HIS A 78 11.65 12.58 -0.10
N GLN A 79 11.07 13.54 0.60
CA GLN A 79 11.57 13.97 1.89
C GLN A 79 11.51 12.75 2.81
N LYS A 80 12.68 12.29 3.24
CA LYS A 80 12.79 11.13 4.11
C LYS A 80 12.19 11.48 5.46
N LEU A 81 10.92 11.12 5.67
CA LEU A 81 10.24 11.24 6.95
C LEU A 81 10.90 10.28 7.95
N SER A 82 11.23 10.77 9.13
CA SER A 82 11.67 9.89 10.20
C SER A 82 10.48 9.04 10.69
N HIS A 83 10.78 7.87 11.29
CA HIS A 83 9.74 7.04 11.89
C HIS A 83 8.97 7.77 13.00
N GLY A 84 9.64 8.67 13.73
CA GLY A 84 8.99 9.50 14.74
C GLY A 84 8.02 10.50 14.12
N ASP A 85 8.44 11.18 13.05
CA ASP A 85 7.57 12.15 12.36
C ASP A 85 6.37 11.47 11.72
N ALA A 86 6.57 10.33 11.07
CA ALA A 86 5.49 9.53 10.49
C ALA A 86 4.47 9.07 11.56
N LEU A 87 4.95 8.72 12.75
CA LEU A 87 4.09 8.34 13.88
C LEU A 87 3.24 9.53 14.35
N VAL A 88 3.85 10.71 14.53
CA VAL A 88 3.13 11.93 14.94
C VAL A 88 2.06 12.32 13.92
N HIS A 89 2.37 12.25 12.63
CA HIS A 89 1.39 12.53 11.58
C HIS A 89 0.24 11.52 11.58
N THR A 90 0.53 10.24 11.83
CA THR A 90 -0.50 9.19 11.92
C THR A 90 -1.41 9.41 13.13
N GLU A 91 -0.84 9.74 14.30
CA GLU A 91 -1.62 10.04 15.50
C GLU A 91 -2.53 11.26 15.32
N ALA A 92 -2.01 12.34 14.71
CA ALA A 92 -2.80 13.52 14.38
C ALA A 92 -3.97 13.21 13.45
N LEU A 93 -3.75 12.37 12.43
CA LEU A 93 -4.78 11.93 11.50
C LEU A 93 -5.88 11.12 12.20
N LEU A 94 -5.50 10.13 13.03
CA LEU A 94 -6.46 9.31 13.75
C LEU A 94 -7.31 10.13 14.71
N ASN A 95 -6.71 11.11 15.40
CA ASN A 95 -7.42 12.02 16.29
C ASN A 95 -8.41 12.93 15.52
N TYR A 96 -8.02 13.41 14.33
CA TYR A 96 -8.91 14.17 13.45
C TYR A 96 -10.13 13.33 13.05
N LEU A 97 -9.92 12.11 12.56
CA LEU A 97 -11.00 11.21 12.12
C LEU A 97 -11.92 10.79 13.28
N GLU A 98 -11.39 10.65 14.49
CA GLU A 98 -12.21 10.32 15.67
C GLU A 98 -13.13 11.48 16.07
N GLN A 99 -12.65 12.72 15.91
CA GLN A 99 -13.39 13.95 16.23
C GLN A 99 -14.41 14.33 15.16
N GLU A 100 -14.25 13.85 13.93
CA GLU A 100 -15.19 14.08 12.84
C GLU A 100 -16.64 13.74 13.26
N ASP A 101 -17.57 14.64 12.98
CA ASP A 101 -18.97 14.52 13.41
C ASP A 101 -19.73 13.47 12.57
N GLU A 102 -19.27 13.25 11.34
CA GLU A 102 -19.78 12.25 10.40
C GLU A 102 -19.39 10.81 10.80
N SER A 103 -18.37 10.63 11.64
CA SER A 103 -17.90 9.31 12.08
C SER A 103 -18.95 8.60 12.94
N THR A 104 -19.31 7.39 12.53
CA THR A 104 -20.22 6.52 13.28
C THR A 104 -19.61 6.07 14.61
N PRO A 105 -20.43 5.68 15.61
CA PRO A 105 -19.90 5.16 16.87
C PRO A 105 -18.98 3.94 16.71
N ALA A 106 -19.24 3.08 15.72
CA ALA A 106 -18.41 1.91 15.44
C ALA A 106 -17.03 2.32 14.90
N GLU A 107 -16.97 3.30 13.99
CA GLU A 107 -15.71 3.83 13.47
C GLU A 107 -14.87 4.46 14.59
N LYS A 108 -15.48 5.25 15.48
CA LYS A 108 -14.79 5.82 16.65
C LYS A 108 -14.22 4.75 17.57
N MET A 109 -14.91 3.62 17.76
CA MET A 109 -14.36 2.49 18.52
C MET A 109 -13.15 1.86 17.83
N ILE A 110 -13.18 1.70 16.51
CA ILE A 110 -12.07 1.15 15.73
C ILE A 110 -10.87 2.08 15.81
N LEU A 111 -11.06 3.39 15.61
CA LEU A 111 -10.00 4.41 15.70
C LEU A 111 -9.33 4.40 17.09
N ARG A 112 -10.11 4.37 18.17
CA ARG A 112 -9.58 4.24 19.55
C ARG A 112 -8.77 2.97 19.75
N ASN A 113 -9.22 1.85 19.20
CA ASN A 113 -8.50 0.59 19.27
C ASN A 113 -7.17 0.66 18.50
N MET A 114 -7.16 1.29 17.32
CA MET A 114 -5.93 1.52 16.55
C MET A 114 -4.93 2.37 17.34
N CYS A 115 -5.37 3.50 17.92
CA CYS A 115 -4.54 4.32 18.81
C CYS A 115 -3.97 3.50 19.97
N SER A 116 -4.80 2.67 20.62
CA SER A 116 -4.38 1.81 21.72
C SER A 116 -3.30 0.80 21.32
N ILE A 117 -3.44 0.19 20.13
CA ILE A 117 -2.44 -0.74 19.59
C ILE A 117 -1.13 -0.02 19.27
N ILE A 118 -1.19 1.16 18.66
CA ILE A 118 -0.02 1.98 18.34
C ILE A 118 0.71 2.37 19.62
N CYS A 119 0.02 2.96 20.60
CA CYS A 119 0.60 3.35 21.89
C CYS A 119 1.26 2.16 22.60
N ARG A 120 0.60 0.99 22.59
CA ARG A 120 1.18 -0.24 23.16
C ARG A 120 2.49 -0.62 22.47
N ARG A 121 2.54 -0.62 21.13
CA ARG A 121 3.76 -0.97 20.38
C ARG A 121 4.88 0.04 20.59
N VAL A 122 4.56 1.33 20.69
CA VAL A 122 5.54 2.38 21.02
C VAL A 122 6.13 2.11 22.40
N ASN A 123 5.29 1.78 23.38
CA ASN A 123 5.74 1.46 24.74
C ASN A 123 6.56 0.16 24.83
N GLU A 124 6.25 -0.84 24.00
CA GLU A 124 7.03 -2.10 23.93
C GLU A 124 8.43 -1.88 23.34
N THR A 125 8.55 -0.98 22.36
CA THR A 125 9.84 -0.64 21.73
C THR A 125 10.64 0.36 22.58
N GLN A 126 9.97 1.18 23.39
CA GLN A 126 10.59 2.03 24.39
C GLN A 126 11.04 1.18 25.59
N LYS A 127 12.28 0.68 25.54
CA LYS A 127 12.89 -0.05 26.66
C LYS A 127 12.73 0.76 27.96
N GLN A 128 12.19 0.14 29.00
CA GLN A 128 12.19 0.72 30.34
C GLN A 128 13.63 1.13 30.68
N THR A 129 13.84 2.43 30.89
CA THR A 129 15.14 2.92 31.35
C THR A 129 15.35 2.43 32.78
N SER A 130 16.48 1.77 33.02
CA SER A 130 16.85 1.33 34.36
C SER A 130 16.78 2.51 35.31
N ILE A 131 16.13 2.33 36.46
CA ILE A 131 16.00 3.37 37.49
C ILE A 131 17.31 3.52 38.30
N ILE A 132 18.22 2.55 38.23
CA ILE A 132 19.48 2.52 39.00
C ILE A 132 20.32 3.81 38.87
N PRO A 133 20.47 4.44 37.68
CA PRO A 133 21.21 5.69 37.52
C PRO A 133 20.65 6.88 38.31
N PHE A 134 19.37 6.85 38.70
CA PHE A 134 18.77 7.89 39.55
C PHE A 134 19.23 7.76 41.01
N PHE A 135 19.61 6.56 41.45
CA PHE A 135 20.05 6.29 42.81
C PHE A 135 21.58 6.32 42.99
N THR A 136 22.35 6.30 41.90
CA THR A 136 23.81 6.30 41.94
C THR A 136 24.45 7.68 41.72
N LYS A 137 23.67 8.72 41.43
CA LYS A 137 24.15 10.10 41.51
C LYS A 137 24.25 10.52 42.98
N GLN A 138 25.42 10.28 43.56
CA GLN A 138 25.85 10.83 44.84
C GLN A 138 26.79 12.02 44.61
#